data_AF-A0A323TZN4-F1
#
_entry.id   AF-A0A323TZN4-F1
#
_cell.length_a   1.000
_cell.length_b   1.000
_cell.length_c   1.000
_cell.angle_alpha   90.00
_cell.angle_beta   90.00
_cell.angle_gamma   90.00
#
_symmetry.space_group_name_H-M   'P 1'
#
loop_
_entity.id
_entity.type
_entity.pdbx_description
1 polymer ?
#
loop_
_entity_poly.entity_id
_entity_poly.type
_entity_poly.pdbx_seq_one_letter_code
_entity_poly.pdbx_strand_id
1 'polypeptide(L)' 'MLEPDSREASRLGRILLEAEPYDREALWLTLEALRRTGNHRSLSRLYAEARARMLEVGEALPERWQSFLTPAPA' A
#
# COMPACT_ATOMS: atom_id res chain seq x y z
N MET A 1 7.85 -4.07 21.13
CA MET A 1 7.65 -4.27 19.68
C MET A 1 8.58 -3.32 18.97
N LEU A 2 9.47 -3.82 18.11
CA LEU A 2 10.27 -2.98 17.23
C LEU A 2 9.28 -2.37 16.22
N GLU A 3 8.87 -1.12 16.40
CA GLU A 3 8.20 -0.41 15.31
C GLU A 3 9.20 -0.39 14.14
N PRO A 4 8.91 -1.04 13.01
CA PRO A 4 9.82 -0.98 11.88
C PRO A 4 9.94 0.48 11.45
N ASP A 5 11.17 0.93 11.21
CA ASP A 5 11.42 2.21 10.55
C ASP A 5 10.48 2.28 9.34
N SER A 6 9.63 3.32 9.28
CA SER A 6 8.64 3.45 8.22
C SER A 6 9.28 3.44 6.83
N ARG A 7 10.57 3.82 6.72
CA ARG A 7 11.32 3.65 5.47
C ARG A 7 11.54 2.17 5.15
N GLU A 8 12.00 1.38 6.11
CA GLU A 8 12.22 -0.06 5.92
C GLU A 8 10.90 -0.80 5.68
N ALA A 9 9.83 -0.45 6.40
CA ALA A 9 8.49 -1.00 6.18
C ALA A 9 8.01 -0.73 4.73
N SER A 10 8.21 0.49 4.22
CA SER A 10 7.84 0.82 2.83
C SER A 10 8.68 0.05 1.80
N ARG A 11 9.94 -0.29 2.12
CA ARG A 11 10.84 -1.05 1.26
C ARG A 11 10.46 -2.53 1.24
N LEU A 12 10.29 -3.15 2.41
CA LEU A 12 9.87 -4.53 2.54
C LEU A 12 8.49 -4.77 1.92
N GLY A 13 7.55 -3.85 2.16
CA GLY A 13 6.21 -3.94 1.59
C GLY A 13 6.20 -3.90 0.05
N ARG A 14 7.10 -3.13 -0.57
CA ARG A 14 7.26 -3.16 -2.04
C ARG A 14 7.79 -4.50 -2.55
N ILE A 15 8.76 -5.08 -1.86
CA ILE A 15 9.30 -6.40 -2.21
C ILE A 15 8.19 -7.46 -2.11
N LEU A 16 7.38 -7.40 -1.05
CA LEU A 16 6.25 -8.30 -0.88
C LEU A 16 5.22 -8.12 -2.00
N LEU A 17 4.88 -6.89 -2.38
CA LEU A 17 3.96 -6.61 -3.48
C LEU A 17 4.49 -7.00 -4.87
N GLU A 18 5.81 -7.14 -5.04
CA GLU A 18 6.37 -7.72 -6.26
C GLU A 18 6.10 -9.23 -6.34
N ALA A 19 6.15 -9.92 -5.19
CA ALA A 19 5.87 -11.36 -5.10
C ALA A 19 4.36 -11.67 -5.07
N GLU A 20 3.60 -10.85 -4.33
CA GLU A 20 2.17 -11.00 -4.05
C GLU A 20 1.42 -9.71 -4.43
N PRO A 21 1.20 -9.44 -5.73
CA PRO A 21 0.68 -8.14 -6.20
C PRO A 21 -0.74 -7.82 -5.74
N TYR A 22 -1.47 -8.82 -5.26
CA TYR A 22 -2.86 -8.73 -4.83
C TYR A 22 -3.02 -8.79 -3.30
N ASP A 23 -1.92 -8.74 -2.55
CA ASP A 23 -1.98 -8.67 -1.09
C ASP A 23 -2.42 -7.27 -0.62
N ARG A 24 -3.66 -7.17 -0.13
CA ARG A 24 -4.25 -5.92 0.34
C ARG A 24 -3.64 -5.43 1.64
N GLU A 25 -3.20 -6.34 2.51
CA GLU A 25 -2.59 -5.98 3.79
C GLU A 25 -1.18 -5.42 3.56
N ALA A 26 -0.39 -6.09 2.71
CA ALA A 26 0.91 -5.61 2.26
C ALA A 26 0.78 -4.22 1.61
N LEU A 27 -0.24 -4.02 0.77
CA LEU A 27 -0.54 -2.73 0.18
C LEU A 27 -0.85 -1.68 1.24
N TRP A 28 -1.73 -1.99 2.21
CA TRP A 28 -2.10 -1.07 3.27
C TRP A 28 -0.87 -0.64 4.10
N LEU A 29 -0.07 -1.60 4.56
CA LEU A 29 1.14 -1.36 5.36
C LEU A 29 2.15 -0.50 4.59
N THR A 30 2.34 -0.78 3.30
CA THR A 30 3.27 -0.01 2.45
C THR A 30 2.81 1.43 2.27
N LEU A 31 1.52 1.64 2.00
CA LEU A 31 0.95 2.97 1.82
C LEU A 31 0.97 3.78 3.12
N GLU A 32 0.68 3.16 4.25
CA GLU A 32 0.76 3.80 5.57
C GLU A 32 2.20 4.20 5.91
N ALA A 33 3.18 3.34 5.63
CA ALA A 33 4.59 3.64 5.81
C ALA A 33 5.07 4.80 4.92
N LEU A 34 4.62 4.86 3.66
CA LEU A 34 4.88 5.99 2.75
C LEU A 34 4.19 7.27 3.23
N ARG A 35 3.00 7.17 3.83
CA ARG A 35 2.28 8.32 4.40
C ARG A 35 3.04 8.91 5.59
N ARG A 36 3.49 8.06 6.52
CA ARG A 36 4.26 8.47 7.71
C ARG A 36 5.60 9.12 7.38
N THR A 37 6.22 8.71 6.27
CA THR A 37 7.48 9.29 5.77
C THR A 37 7.29 10.53 4.88
N GLY A 38 6.04 10.99 4.66
CA GLY A 38 5.73 12.13 3.80
C GLY A 38 5.94 11.87 2.30
N ASN A 39 6.14 10.61 1.88
CA ASN A 39 6.45 10.24 0.50
C ASN A 39 5.17 10.11 -0.36
N HIS A 40 4.38 11.18 -0.42
CA HIS A 40 3.06 11.18 -1.06
C HIS A 40 3.09 10.92 -2.57
N ARG A 41 4.17 11.31 -3.26
CA ARG A 41 4.35 11.01 -4.69
C ARG A 41 4.44 9.51 -4.92
N SER A 42 5.28 8.83 -4.15
CA SER A 42 5.41 7.38 -4.24
C SER A 42 4.14 6.66 -3.82
N LEU A 43 3.49 7.14 -2.77
CA LEU A 43 2.22 6.60 -2.28
C LEU A 43 1.16 6.64 -3.40
N SER A 44 0.95 7.81 -4.00
CA SER A 44 -0.08 8.00 -5.04
C SER A 44 0.18 7.12 -6.26
N ARG A 45 1.45 7.00 -6.66
CA ARG A 45 1.86 6.13 -7.76
C ARG A 45 1.61 4.65 -7.45
N LEU A 46 2.11 4.16 -6.31
CA LEU A 46 1.94 2.78 -5.88
C LEU A 46 0.46 2.41 -5.78
N TYR A 47 -0.35 3.29 -5.21
CA TYR A 47 -1.79 3.06 -5.12
C TYR A 47 -2.44 2.95 -6.50
N ALA A 48 -2.15 3.87 -7.41
CA ALA A 48 -2.69 3.83 -8.77
C ALA A 48 -2.31 2.52 -9.51
N GLU A 49 -1.07 2.08 -9.38
CA GLU A 49 -0.60 0.80 -9.93
C GLU A 49 -1.33 -0.39 -9.31
N ALA A 50 -1.51 -0.40 -7.98
CA ALA A 50 -2.24 -1.46 -7.29
C ALA A 50 -3.73 -1.49 -7.66
N ARG A 51 -4.38 -0.33 -7.82
CA ARG A 51 -5.77 -0.24 -8.30
C ARG A 51 -5.90 -0.86 -9.68
N ALA A 52 -4.96 -0.55 -10.59
CA ALA A 52 -4.98 -1.10 -11.94
C ALA A 52 -4.84 -2.62 -11.92
N ARG A 53 -3.87 -3.16 -11.15
CA ARG A 53 -3.68 -4.61 -11.00
C ARG A 53 -4.89 -5.31 -10.38
N MET A 54 -5.47 -4.76 -9.31
CA MET A 54 -6.65 -5.37 -8.67
C MET A 54 -7.84 -5.47 -9.64
N LEU A 55 -8.03 -4.47 -10.52
CA LEU A 55 -9.07 -4.53 -11.53
C LEU A 55 -8.86 -5.68 -12.53
N GLU A 56 -7.63 -6.12 -12.79
CA GLU A 56 -7.32 -7.26 -13.67
C GLU A 56 -7.91 -8.57 -13.11
N VAL A 57 -8.07 -8.68 -11.79
CA VAL A 57 -8.67 -9.84 -11.11
C VAL A 57 -10.12 -9.58 -10.67
N GLY A 58 -10.74 -8.49 -11.12
CA GLY A 58 -12.12 -8.13 -10.80
C GLY A 58 -12.32 -7.46 -9.44
N GLU A 59 -11.24 -7.13 -8.73
CA GLU A 59 -11.27 -6.47 -7.43
C GLU A 59 -11.20 -4.94 -7.58
N ALA A 60 -12.19 -4.24 -7.02
CA ALA A 60 -12.24 -2.78 -7.07
C ALA A 60 -11.70 -2.17 -5.77
N LEU A 61 -10.57 -1.48 -5.85
CA LEU A 61 -10.12 -0.59 -4.77
C LEU A 61 -10.85 0.77 -4.82
N PRO A 62 -11.04 1.46 -3.68
CA PRO A 62 -11.57 2.82 -3.64
C PRO A 62 -10.86 3.77 -4.61
N GLU A 63 -11.49 4.85 -5.05
CA GLU A 63 -10.84 5.80 -5.97
C GLU A 63 -9.63 6.49 -5.33
N ARG A 64 -9.71 6.77 -4.02
CA ARG A 64 -8.74 7.57 -3.27
C ARG A 64 -8.04 6.72 -2.23
N TRP A 65 -6.72 6.86 -2.13
CA TRP A 65 -5.92 6.11 -1.16
C TRP A 65 -6.32 6.41 0.28
N GLN A 66 -6.83 7.61 0.58
CA GLN A 66 -7.32 8.00 1.90
C GLN A 66 -8.48 7.09 2.35
N SER A 67 -9.38 6.76 1.41
CA SER A 67 -10.51 5.86 1.65
C SER A 67 -10.04 4.42 1.84
N PHE A 68 -8.97 4.00 1.16
CA PHE A 68 -8.39 2.68 1.35
C PHE A 68 -7.66 2.53 2.69
N LEU A 69 -7.06 3.61 3.21
CA LEU A 69 -6.38 3.58 4.51
C LEU A 69 -7.34 3.67 5.71
N THR A 70 -8.65 3.79 5.49
CA THR A 70 -9.64 4.00 6.56
C THR A 70 -10.81 3.01 6.45
N PRO A 71 -11.07 2.14 7.45
CA PRO A 71 -10.31 1.91 8.67
C PRO A 71 -9.02 1.10 8.43
N ALA A 72 -8.18 0.96 9.46
CA ALA A 72 -7.08 0.00 9.44
C ALA A 72 -7.63 -1.44 9.27
N PRO A 73 -6.88 -2.35 8.63
CA PRO A 73 -7.23 -3.77 8.58
C PRO A 73 -7.38 -4.32 10.02
N ALA A 74 -8.29 -5.28 10.17
CA ALA A 74 -8.62 -5.93 11.45
C ALA A 74 -7.55 -6.91 11.90
#